data_AF-A0A087YR10-F1
#
_entry.id   AF-A0A087YR10-F1
#
_cell.length_a   1.000
_cell.length_b   1.000
_cell.length_c   1.000
_cell.angle_alpha   90.00
_cell.angle_beta   90.00
_cell.angle_gamma   90.00
#
_symmetry.space_group_name_H-M   'P 1'
#
loop_
_entity.id
_entity.type
_entity.pdbx_description
1 polymer ?
#
loop_
_entity_poly.entity_id
_entity_poly.type
_entity_poly.pdbx_seq_one_letter_code
_entity_poly.pdbx_strand_id
1 'polypeptide(L)'
;FKQVTMSVQFSGWEVVDDGACFPGVTLAPAQKPQNKGIYKMFHGTSIASARAIIAGGFQPSSSGMLGKGVYMSRDVKKASNYPLLSNSSDRVIFELRVRVGRVKRIDKDNHPLQYTWSSHGYHTAWVPPNCGMKSVPSGLEEDCVFDPKRVTVVGIAKVTYDDDSPRLELGASQEPKDRGVYTMYHGTTVANARLIIANGFKQSTKGMLGNGVYVSRDRKKAERYPLNINAADRVVLKLHVRVGHVKRIDKDNHPMQYTWSTQGYDTAWVPPNCGMKAVPSGLEEDCVFDPSRITVVDIAQAPNTDLEPLKQLVAN
;
A
#
# COMPACT_ATOMS: atom_id res chain seq x y z
N PHE A 1 -8.15 20.34 -14.20
CA PHE A 1 -8.26 19.04 -13.50
C PHE A 1 -7.50 17.98 -14.30
N LYS A 2 -6.28 17.64 -13.87
CA LYS A 2 -5.54 16.48 -14.41
C LYS A 2 -5.24 15.57 -13.22
N GLN A 3 -5.87 14.42 -13.22
CA GLN A 3 -5.64 13.33 -12.27
C GLN A 3 -4.25 12.77 -12.56
N VAL A 4 -3.33 12.81 -11.60
CA VAL A 4 -2.00 12.22 -11.76
C VAL A 4 -2.11 10.72 -11.50
N THR A 5 -2.03 9.93 -12.57
CA THR A 5 -1.98 8.46 -12.52
C THR A 5 -0.53 8.01 -12.45
N MET A 6 -0.11 7.31 -11.39
CA MET A 6 1.13 6.54 -11.42
C MET A 6 0.92 5.28 -12.25
N SER A 7 1.62 5.15 -13.38
CA SER A 7 1.59 3.95 -14.21
C SER A 7 2.63 2.95 -13.72
N VAL A 8 2.20 1.81 -13.20
CA VAL A 8 3.04 0.61 -13.09
C VAL A 8 3.10 -0.02 -14.47
N GLN A 9 4.30 -0.18 -15.05
CA GLN A 9 4.46 -0.94 -16.30
C GLN A 9 4.53 -2.43 -15.99
N PHE A 10 3.67 -3.20 -16.67
CA PHE A 10 3.60 -4.65 -16.61
C PHE A 10 4.19 -5.23 -17.90
N SER A 11 5.11 -6.18 -17.78
CA SER A 11 5.60 -6.99 -18.90
C SER A 11 5.26 -8.45 -18.61
N GLY A 12 4.40 -9.07 -19.41
CA GLY A 12 4.18 -10.52 -19.29
C GLY A 12 2.90 -11.14 -19.82
N TRP A 13 1.96 -10.40 -20.44
CA TRP A 13 0.76 -11.02 -21.01
C TRP A 13 0.37 -10.37 -22.33
N GLU A 14 0.30 -11.18 -23.38
CA GLU A 14 -0.30 -10.81 -24.66
C GLU A 14 -1.82 -10.90 -24.54
N VAL A 15 -2.50 -9.78 -24.80
CA VAL A 15 -3.96 -9.72 -24.88
C VAL A 15 -4.34 -10.04 -26.32
N VAL A 16 -4.98 -11.18 -26.55
CA VAL A 16 -5.72 -11.42 -27.78
C VAL A 16 -7.06 -10.67 -27.66
N ASP A 17 -7.22 -9.61 -28.44
CA ASP A 17 -8.47 -8.88 -28.60
C ASP A 17 -9.43 -9.70 -29.48
N ASP A 18 -10.55 -10.16 -28.92
CA ASP A 18 -11.59 -10.91 -29.63
C ASP A 18 -12.69 -9.99 -30.19
N GLY A 19 -12.47 -8.67 -30.19
CA GLY A 19 -13.40 -7.70 -30.77
C GLY A 19 -14.64 -7.41 -29.92
N ALA A 20 -14.65 -7.80 -28.63
CA ALA A 20 -15.75 -7.49 -27.71
C ALA A 20 -15.63 -6.12 -27.01
N CYS A 21 -14.99 -5.14 -27.64
CA CYS A 21 -14.85 -3.78 -27.12
C CYS A 21 -16.17 -3.00 -27.21
N PHE A 22 -16.91 -2.88 -26.09
CA PHE A 22 -17.82 -1.77 -25.85
C PHE A 22 -17.15 -0.77 -24.89
N PRO A 23 -17.20 0.55 -25.16
CA PRO A 23 -16.60 1.56 -24.29
C PRO A 23 -17.28 1.49 -22.93
N GLY A 24 -16.50 1.14 -21.90
CA GLY A 24 -16.99 0.67 -20.61
C GLY A 24 -17.96 1.64 -19.92
N VAL A 25 -19.18 1.17 -19.66
CA VAL A 25 -20.10 1.82 -18.72
C VAL A 25 -19.58 1.57 -17.31
N THR A 26 -19.23 2.63 -16.57
CA THR A 26 -18.97 2.53 -15.13
C THR A 26 -20.32 2.39 -14.42
N LEU A 27 -20.62 1.21 -13.88
CA LEU A 27 -21.80 0.99 -13.08
C LEU A 27 -21.52 1.35 -11.60
N ALA A 28 -22.47 2.04 -10.96
CA ALA A 28 -22.47 2.27 -9.52
C ALA A 28 -22.68 0.94 -8.76
N PRO A 29 -22.28 0.85 -7.48
CA PRO A 29 -22.63 -0.28 -6.60
C PRO A 29 -24.14 -0.56 -6.67
N ALA A 30 -24.54 -1.83 -6.60
CA ALA A 30 -25.93 -2.32 -6.70
C ALA A 30 -26.60 -2.36 -8.09
N GLN A 31 -25.99 -1.82 -9.16
CA GLN A 31 -26.56 -1.94 -10.50
C GLN A 31 -26.33 -3.34 -11.09
N LYS A 32 -27.33 -3.91 -11.78
CA LYS A 32 -27.19 -5.23 -12.43
C LYS A 32 -26.05 -5.19 -13.47
N PRO A 33 -25.04 -6.07 -13.39
CA PRO A 33 -24.02 -6.20 -14.43
C PRO A 33 -24.68 -6.49 -15.78
N GLN A 34 -24.30 -5.72 -16.80
CA GLN A 34 -24.68 -5.99 -18.18
C GLN A 34 -23.81 -7.12 -18.73
N ASN A 35 -24.41 -8.00 -19.55
CA ASN A 35 -23.63 -9.04 -20.23
C ASN A 35 -22.56 -8.39 -21.11
N LYS A 36 -21.34 -8.95 -21.07
CA LYS A 36 -20.12 -8.46 -21.74
C LYS A 36 -19.58 -7.11 -21.20
N GLY A 37 -20.02 -6.69 -20.02
CA GLY A 37 -19.48 -5.50 -19.36
C GLY A 37 -18.01 -5.66 -18.93
N ILE A 38 -17.32 -4.52 -18.87
CA ILE A 38 -16.00 -4.39 -18.25
C ILE A 38 -16.15 -3.42 -17.08
N TYR A 39 -15.81 -3.86 -15.87
CA TYR A 39 -16.02 -3.07 -14.66
C TYR A 39 -14.75 -2.84 -13.87
N LYS A 40 -14.69 -1.68 -13.21
CA LYS A 40 -13.77 -1.44 -12.11
C LYS A 40 -14.31 -2.15 -10.86
N MET A 41 -13.49 -3.02 -10.28
CA MET A 41 -13.82 -3.79 -9.07
C MET A 41 -12.61 -3.83 -8.13
N PHE A 42 -12.81 -4.38 -6.93
CA PHE A 42 -11.80 -4.43 -5.89
C PHE A 42 -11.67 -5.84 -5.30
N HIS A 43 -10.45 -6.21 -4.96
CA HIS A 43 -10.13 -7.44 -4.24
C HIS A 43 -9.16 -7.13 -3.11
N GLY A 44 -9.57 -7.37 -1.87
CA GLY A 44 -8.68 -7.33 -0.72
C GLY A 44 -7.92 -8.64 -0.56
N THR A 45 -6.64 -8.55 -0.21
CA THR A 45 -5.75 -9.69 0.01
C THR A 45 -4.63 -9.35 0.98
N SER A 46 -3.77 -10.32 1.34
CA SER A 46 -2.58 -10.07 2.16
C SER A 46 -1.41 -9.49 1.34
N ILE A 47 -0.40 -8.89 1.98
CA ILE A 47 0.80 -8.42 1.25
C ILE A 47 1.51 -9.57 0.55
N ALA A 48 1.63 -10.73 1.20
CA ALA A 48 2.25 -11.92 0.61
C ALA A 48 1.47 -12.41 -0.62
N SER A 49 0.14 -12.50 -0.51
CA SER A 49 -0.73 -12.89 -1.63
C SER A 49 -0.72 -11.85 -2.75
N ALA A 50 -0.66 -10.56 -2.41
CA ALA A 50 -0.53 -9.50 -3.40
C ALA A 50 0.74 -9.66 -4.24
N ARG A 51 1.88 -9.93 -3.61
CA ARG A 51 3.14 -10.21 -4.32
C ARG A 51 3.01 -11.44 -5.22
N ALA A 52 2.39 -12.51 -4.74
CA ALA A 52 2.16 -13.72 -5.53
C ALA A 52 1.23 -13.46 -6.74
N ILE A 53 0.16 -12.69 -6.56
CA ILE A 53 -0.78 -12.32 -7.62
C ILE A 53 -0.11 -11.43 -8.66
N ILE A 54 0.72 -10.48 -8.24
CA ILE A 54 1.48 -9.61 -9.16
C ILE A 54 2.46 -10.44 -9.99
N ALA A 55 3.14 -11.42 -9.37
CA ALA A 55 4.14 -12.24 -10.06
C ALA A 55 3.53 -13.33 -10.97
N GLY A 56 2.45 -13.98 -10.52
CA GLY A 56 1.90 -15.19 -11.14
C GLY A 56 0.44 -15.11 -11.58
N GLY A 57 -0.20 -13.95 -11.42
CA GLY A 57 -1.63 -13.77 -11.66
C GLY A 57 -2.51 -14.34 -10.55
N PHE A 58 -3.81 -14.07 -10.65
CA PHE A 58 -4.81 -14.64 -9.74
C PHE A 58 -4.92 -16.16 -9.93
N GLN A 59 -5.10 -16.86 -8.81
CA GLN A 59 -5.50 -18.27 -8.80
C GLN A 59 -6.93 -18.38 -8.26
N PRO A 60 -7.78 -19.23 -8.85
CA PRO A 60 -9.14 -19.39 -8.36
C PRO A 60 -9.11 -20.05 -6.97
N SER A 61 -9.99 -19.60 -6.09
CA SER A 61 -10.20 -20.28 -4.81
C SER A 61 -10.68 -21.72 -5.04
N SER A 62 -10.35 -22.62 -4.11
CA SER A 62 -10.83 -24.00 -4.14
C SER A 62 -12.29 -24.14 -3.72
N SER A 63 -12.84 -23.13 -3.02
CA SER A 63 -14.21 -23.08 -2.50
C SER A 63 -14.67 -21.62 -2.24
N GLY A 64 -15.92 -21.46 -1.83
CA GLY A 64 -16.53 -20.18 -1.45
C GLY A 64 -18.04 -20.20 -1.65
N MET A 65 -18.74 -19.15 -1.26
CA MET A 65 -20.22 -19.13 -1.29
C MET A 65 -20.83 -19.21 -2.70
N LEU A 66 -20.05 -18.88 -3.73
CA LEU A 66 -20.38 -19.01 -5.15
C LEU A 66 -19.52 -20.09 -5.83
N GLY A 67 -18.88 -20.96 -5.06
CA GLY A 67 -17.97 -21.98 -5.58
C GLY A 67 -16.58 -21.42 -5.91
N LYS A 68 -15.88 -22.11 -6.84
CA LYS A 68 -14.50 -21.79 -7.23
C LYS A 68 -14.45 -20.53 -8.10
N GLY A 69 -13.48 -19.66 -7.83
CA GLY A 69 -13.21 -18.49 -8.66
C GLY A 69 -12.43 -17.41 -7.92
N VAL A 70 -12.32 -16.25 -8.56
CA VAL A 70 -11.75 -15.04 -7.96
C VAL A 70 -12.90 -14.18 -7.45
N TYR A 71 -12.89 -13.87 -6.15
CA TYR A 71 -13.91 -13.07 -5.50
C TYR A 71 -13.55 -11.58 -5.55
N MET A 72 -14.54 -10.74 -5.83
CA MET A 72 -14.38 -9.28 -5.96
C MET A 72 -15.70 -8.56 -5.68
N SER A 73 -15.60 -7.26 -5.45
CA SER A 73 -16.73 -6.39 -5.14
C SER A 73 -16.53 -5.04 -5.82
N ARG A 74 -17.61 -4.36 -6.23
CA ARG A 74 -17.50 -2.94 -6.66
C ARG A 74 -17.47 -2.00 -5.46
N ASP A 75 -17.85 -2.47 -4.28
CA ASP A 75 -17.65 -1.78 -3.02
C ASP A 75 -16.24 -2.08 -2.46
N VAL A 76 -15.40 -1.04 -2.41
CA VAL A 76 -14.04 -1.09 -1.86
C VAL A 76 -14.01 -1.41 -0.36
N LYS A 77 -15.01 -0.95 0.42
CA LYS A 77 -15.13 -1.25 1.86
C LYS A 77 -15.50 -2.71 2.10
N LYS A 78 -16.28 -3.32 1.20
CA LYS A 78 -16.49 -4.79 1.26
C LYS A 78 -15.19 -5.51 0.93
N ALA A 79 -14.54 -5.14 -0.16
CA ALA A 79 -13.31 -5.79 -0.59
C ALA A 79 -12.19 -5.71 0.45
N SER A 80 -12.09 -4.61 1.21
CA SER A 80 -11.09 -4.45 2.30
C SER A 80 -11.22 -5.49 3.41
N ASN A 81 -12.35 -6.19 3.50
CA ASN A 81 -12.60 -7.21 4.51
C ASN A 81 -12.28 -8.64 4.03
N TYR A 82 -12.00 -8.86 2.76
CA TYR A 82 -11.69 -10.21 2.22
C TYR A 82 -10.57 -10.96 2.94
N PRO A 83 -9.44 -10.34 3.31
CA PRO A 83 -8.47 -10.98 4.18
C PRO A 83 -8.99 -10.93 5.64
N LEU A 84 -10.12 -11.62 5.89
CA LEU A 84 -10.93 -11.55 7.11
C LEU A 84 -10.10 -11.83 8.38
N LEU A 85 -9.13 -12.73 8.26
CA LEU A 85 -8.26 -13.17 9.35
C LEU A 85 -6.89 -12.46 9.36
N SER A 86 -6.62 -11.59 8.39
CA SER A 86 -5.37 -10.83 8.36
C SER A 86 -5.47 -9.58 9.22
N ASN A 87 -4.37 -9.26 9.89
CA ASN A 87 -4.14 -7.97 10.51
C ASN A 87 -4.35 -6.85 9.48
N SER A 88 -4.91 -5.72 9.89
CA SER A 88 -5.11 -4.56 9.00
C SER A 88 -3.81 -4.19 8.29
N SER A 89 -2.68 -4.15 9.01
CA SER A 89 -1.35 -3.87 8.46
C SER A 89 -0.83 -4.85 7.39
N ASP A 90 -1.50 -5.98 7.17
CA ASP A 90 -1.19 -6.95 6.12
C ASP A 90 -2.15 -6.83 4.91
N ARG A 91 -3.11 -5.89 4.92
CA ARG A 91 -4.16 -5.82 3.90
C ARG A 91 -3.80 -4.89 2.74
N VAL A 92 -3.91 -5.45 1.53
CA VAL A 92 -3.78 -4.76 0.25
C VAL A 92 -5.10 -4.87 -0.50
N ILE A 93 -5.56 -3.78 -1.10
CA ILE A 93 -6.74 -3.78 -1.97
C ILE A 93 -6.28 -3.49 -3.40
N PHE A 94 -6.45 -4.47 -4.28
CA PHE A 94 -6.26 -4.26 -5.72
C PHE A 94 -7.44 -3.53 -6.32
N GLU A 95 -7.13 -2.61 -7.23
CA GLU A 95 -8.05 -2.10 -8.23
C GLU A 95 -7.98 -2.98 -9.46
N LEU A 96 -9.13 -3.47 -9.94
CA LEU A 96 -9.24 -4.46 -10.99
C LEU A 96 -10.06 -3.94 -12.17
N ARG A 97 -9.63 -4.26 -13.39
CA ARG A 97 -10.47 -4.23 -14.60
C ARG A 97 -10.96 -5.64 -14.87
N VAL A 98 -12.27 -5.84 -14.83
CA VAL A 98 -12.89 -7.18 -14.84
C VAL A 98 -13.83 -7.35 -16.02
N ARG A 99 -13.57 -8.37 -16.86
CA ARG A 99 -14.43 -8.79 -17.98
C ARG A 99 -15.46 -9.83 -17.53
N VAL A 100 -16.62 -9.39 -17.07
CA VAL A 100 -17.61 -10.28 -16.41
C VAL A 100 -18.32 -11.26 -17.36
N GLY A 101 -18.26 -11.03 -18.68
CA GLY A 101 -18.84 -11.94 -19.66
C GLY A 101 -20.34 -12.21 -19.45
N ARG A 102 -20.71 -13.49 -19.28
CA ARG A 102 -22.10 -13.92 -19.03
C ARG A 102 -22.29 -14.00 -17.52
N VAL A 103 -23.18 -13.18 -16.97
CA VAL A 103 -23.36 -13.07 -15.52
C VAL A 103 -24.58 -13.88 -15.06
N LYS A 104 -24.39 -14.75 -14.07
CA LYS A 104 -25.48 -15.44 -13.39
C LYS A 104 -25.82 -14.73 -12.09
N ARG A 105 -27.05 -14.23 -11.99
CA ARG A 105 -27.61 -13.75 -10.72
C ARG A 105 -27.89 -14.95 -9.79
N ILE A 106 -27.38 -14.87 -8.57
CA ILE A 106 -27.59 -15.81 -7.46
C ILE A 106 -28.17 -14.99 -6.30
N ASP A 107 -29.47 -15.05 -6.09
CA ASP A 107 -30.21 -14.13 -5.22
C ASP A 107 -31.09 -14.82 -4.18
N LYS A 108 -30.83 -16.11 -3.94
CA LYS A 108 -31.47 -16.90 -2.88
C LYS A 108 -30.53 -17.96 -2.36
N ASP A 109 -30.69 -18.34 -1.10
CA ASP A 109 -30.00 -19.49 -0.54
C ASP A 109 -30.39 -20.77 -1.31
N ASN A 110 -29.45 -21.70 -1.45
CA ASN A 110 -29.64 -22.94 -2.18
C ASN A 110 -30.06 -22.73 -3.65
N HIS A 111 -29.57 -21.66 -4.29
CA HIS A 111 -29.84 -21.43 -5.71
C HIS A 111 -29.26 -22.62 -6.52
N PRO A 112 -30.01 -23.23 -7.47
CA PRO A 112 -29.59 -24.46 -8.16
C PRO A 112 -28.23 -24.38 -8.87
N LEU A 113 -27.86 -23.17 -9.28
CA LEU A 113 -26.59 -22.88 -9.94
C LEU A 113 -25.53 -22.22 -9.05
N GLN A 114 -25.73 -22.13 -7.73
CA GLN A 114 -24.85 -21.40 -6.80
C GLN A 114 -23.38 -21.82 -6.91
N TYR A 115 -23.13 -23.12 -7.13
CA TYR A 115 -21.78 -23.70 -7.23
C TYR A 115 -21.43 -24.24 -8.62
N THR A 116 -22.37 -24.21 -9.56
CA THR A 116 -22.27 -24.87 -10.89
C THR A 116 -22.51 -23.91 -12.06
N TRP A 117 -22.69 -22.62 -11.81
CA TRP A 117 -22.91 -21.62 -12.86
C TRP A 117 -21.82 -21.65 -13.96
N SER A 118 -20.55 -21.92 -13.62
CA SER A 118 -19.47 -21.95 -14.60
C SER A 118 -19.60 -23.10 -15.60
N SER A 119 -20.00 -24.30 -15.16
CA SER A 119 -20.27 -25.44 -16.07
C SER A 119 -21.50 -25.22 -16.95
N HIS A 120 -22.34 -24.24 -16.62
CA HIS A 120 -23.51 -23.83 -17.41
C HIS A 120 -23.22 -22.64 -18.34
N GLY A 121 -21.94 -22.34 -18.60
CA GLY A 121 -21.49 -21.34 -19.56
C GLY A 121 -21.58 -19.90 -19.06
N TYR A 122 -21.69 -19.68 -17.74
CA TYR A 122 -21.56 -18.37 -17.13
C TYR A 122 -20.10 -18.11 -16.74
N HIS A 123 -19.68 -16.85 -16.86
CA HIS A 123 -18.31 -16.42 -16.58
C HIS A 123 -18.18 -15.78 -15.19
N THR A 124 -19.26 -15.21 -14.68
CA THR A 124 -19.34 -14.58 -13.36
C THR A 124 -20.64 -14.97 -12.69
N ALA A 125 -20.59 -15.32 -11.40
CA ALA A 125 -21.76 -15.33 -10.54
C ALA A 125 -21.82 -14.02 -9.73
N TRP A 126 -23.02 -13.49 -9.57
CA TRP A 126 -23.26 -12.21 -8.89
C TRP A 126 -24.41 -12.34 -7.88
N VAL A 127 -24.13 -11.94 -6.64
CA VAL A 127 -25.13 -11.77 -5.58
C VAL A 127 -25.52 -10.29 -5.52
N PRO A 128 -26.80 -9.94 -5.74
CA PRO A 128 -27.27 -8.57 -5.58
C PRO A 128 -27.24 -8.13 -4.11
N PRO A 129 -27.04 -6.83 -3.82
CA PRO A 129 -27.14 -6.35 -2.46
C PRO A 129 -28.58 -6.48 -1.95
N ASN A 130 -28.71 -6.70 -0.64
CA ASN A 130 -29.97 -6.78 0.09
C ASN A 130 -31.00 -7.77 -0.52
N CYS A 131 -30.53 -8.84 -1.16
CA CYS A 131 -31.42 -9.85 -1.76
C CYS A 131 -32.04 -10.84 -0.76
N GLY A 132 -31.76 -10.68 0.54
CA GLY A 132 -32.34 -11.50 1.60
C GLY A 132 -31.71 -12.90 1.77
N MET A 133 -30.57 -13.17 1.12
CA MET A 133 -29.81 -14.40 1.32
C MET A 133 -29.23 -14.46 2.74
N LYS A 134 -29.59 -15.50 3.51
CA LYS A 134 -29.04 -15.76 4.84
C LYS A 134 -27.55 -16.08 4.80
N SER A 135 -27.08 -16.67 3.70
CA SER A 135 -25.66 -16.91 3.45
C SER A 135 -24.85 -15.64 3.19
N VAL A 136 -25.49 -14.47 3.03
CA VAL A 136 -24.83 -13.15 2.96
C VAL A 136 -25.44 -12.20 4.00
N PRO A 137 -25.17 -12.39 5.30
CA PRO A 137 -25.78 -11.58 6.37
C PRO A 137 -25.49 -10.08 6.25
N SER A 138 -24.38 -9.72 5.60
CA SER A 138 -24.00 -8.32 5.38
C SER A 138 -24.93 -7.58 4.42
N GLY A 139 -25.70 -8.29 3.60
CA GLY A 139 -26.50 -7.69 2.53
C GLY A 139 -25.67 -7.04 1.42
N LEU A 140 -24.34 -7.18 1.42
CA LEU A 140 -23.47 -6.55 0.43
C LEU A 140 -23.29 -7.45 -0.80
N GLU A 141 -23.22 -6.85 -1.98
CA GLU A 141 -23.04 -7.55 -3.25
C GLU A 141 -21.76 -8.38 -3.34
N GLU A 142 -21.76 -9.47 -4.08
CA GLU A 142 -20.59 -10.34 -4.26
C GLU A 142 -20.46 -10.81 -5.71
N ASP A 143 -19.28 -10.66 -6.30
CA ASP A 143 -18.97 -11.16 -7.62
C ASP A 143 -17.90 -12.25 -7.53
N CYS A 144 -18.11 -13.35 -8.23
CA CYS A 144 -17.14 -14.43 -8.37
C CYS A 144 -16.89 -14.73 -9.84
N VAL A 145 -15.66 -14.53 -10.31
CA VAL A 145 -15.25 -14.75 -11.70
C VAL A 145 -14.52 -16.08 -11.82
N PHE A 146 -14.92 -16.93 -12.76
CA PHE A 146 -14.39 -18.30 -12.83
C PHE A 146 -12.96 -18.36 -13.35
N ASP A 147 -12.72 -17.68 -14.48
CA ASP A 147 -11.42 -17.64 -15.16
C ASP A 147 -10.63 -16.39 -14.71
N PRO A 148 -9.51 -16.55 -13.97
CA PRO A 148 -8.67 -15.44 -13.55
C PRO A 148 -8.17 -14.56 -14.69
N LYS A 149 -8.06 -15.08 -15.93
CA LYS A 149 -7.63 -14.29 -17.12
C LYS A 149 -8.62 -13.20 -17.51
N ARG A 150 -9.80 -13.17 -16.90
CA ARG A 150 -10.80 -12.10 -17.03
C ARG A 150 -10.59 -10.95 -16.05
N VAL A 151 -9.63 -11.07 -15.13
CA VAL A 151 -9.33 -10.11 -14.07
C VAL A 151 -7.94 -9.53 -14.31
N THR A 152 -7.86 -8.21 -14.50
CA THR A 152 -6.60 -7.50 -14.66
C THR A 152 -6.39 -6.57 -13.48
N VAL A 153 -5.25 -6.68 -12.79
CA VAL A 153 -4.83 -5.67 -11.81
C VAL A 153 -4.46 -4.41 -12.57
N VAL A 154 -5.13 -3.30 -12.27
CA VAL A 154 -4.86 -1.99 -12.90
C VAL A 154 -4.31 -0.97 -11.90
N GLY A 155 -4.32 -1.30 -10.61
CA GLY A 155 -3.74 -0.47 -9.56
C GLY A 155 -3.87 -1.09 -8.18
N ILE A 156 -3.38 -0.37 -7.17
CA ILE A 156 -3.60 -0.66 -5.76
C ILE A 156 -4.47 0.47 -5.21
N ALA A 157 -5.74 0.17 -4.91
CA ALA A 157 -6.72 1.15 -4.48
C ALA A 157 -6.46 1.66 -3.05
N LYS A 158 -5.95 0.78 -2.17
CA LYS A 158 -5.61 1.11 -0.78
C LYS A 158 -4.67 0.06 -0.20
N VAL A 159 -3.69 0.48 0.58
CA VAL A 159 -3.04 -0.37 1.59
C VAL A 159 -3.58 0.11 2.93
N THR A 160 -4.44 -0.69 3.57
CA THR A 160 -5.09 -0.28 4.83
C THR A 160 -4.20 -0.61 6.01
N TYR A 161 -3.21 0.22 6.31
CA TYR A 161 -2.73 0.27 7.70
C TYR A 161 -3.82 1.05 8.46
N ASP A 162 -4.35 0.53 9.58
CA ASP A 162 -5.34 1.28 10.38
C ASP A 162 -4.75 2.65 10.75
N ASP A 163 -5.23 3.70 10.06
CA ASP A 163 -4.93 5.13 10.29
C ASP A 163 -5.62 5.65 11.57
N ASP A 164 -6.25 4.75 12.34
CA ASP A 164 -6.73 5.01 13.70
C ASP A 164 -5.69 4.64 14.77
N SER A 165 -4.48 4.21 14.37
CA SER A 165 -3.35 4.18 15.30
C SER A 165 -3.13 5.63 15.78
N PRO A 166 -3.31 5.95 17.07
CA PRO A 166 -3.17 7.33 17.53
C PRO A 166 -1.82 7.83 17.07
N ARG A 167 -1.83 8.96 16.34
CA ARG A 167 -0.62 9.69 15.93
C ARG A 167 0.08 10.14 17.20
N LEU A 168 0.85 9.23 17.78
CA LEU A 168 1.67 9.50 18.94
C LEU A 168 2.78 10.40 18.43
N GLU A 169 2.71 11.68 18.77
CA GLU A 169 3.85 12.59 18.70
C GLU A 169 4.87 12.10 19.76
N LEU A 170 5.64 11.05 19.43
CA LEU A 170 6.79 10.65 20.24
C LEU A 170 7.94 11.59 19.91
N GLY A 171 8.44 12.28 20.93
CA GLY A 171 9.66 13.07 20.84
C GLY A 171 10.90 12.19 20.64
N ALA A 172 11.99 12.82 20.20
CA ALA A 172 13.28 12.16 19.94
C ALA A 172 13.87 11.43 21.17
N SER A 173 13.44 11.77 22.39
CA SER A 173 13.86 11.12 23.63
C SER A 173 13.10 9.83 23.95
N GLN A 174 12.04 9.51 23.21
CA GLN A 174 11.13 8.40 23.52
C GLN A 174 11.40 7.19 22.64
N GLU A 175 11.32 6.00 23.24
CA GLU A 175 11.46 4.74 22.51
C GLU A 175 10.29 4.55 21.53
N PRO A 176 10.56 4.34 20.22
CA PRO A 176 9.53 4.01 19.25
C PRO A 176 8.93 2.65 19.61
N LYS A 177 7.61 2.57 19.50
CA LYS A 177 6.86 1.33 19.70
C LYS A 177 6.67 0.65 18.34
N ASP A 178 6.71 -0.67 18.36
CA ASP A 178 6.37 -1.47 17.20
C ASP A 178 5.02 -1.04 16.61
N ARG A 179 4.98 -1.00 15.27
CA ARG A 179 3.83 -0.64 14.44
C ARG A 179 3.38 0.81 14.63
N GLY A 180 4.19 1.65 15.29
CA GLY A 180 3.93 3.08 15.43
C GLY A 180 3.98 3.82 14.08
N VAL A 181 3.30 4.96 14.06
CA VAL A 181 3.38 5.95 12.99
C VAL A 181 3.83 7.26 13.60
N TYR A 182 4.96 7.78 13.13
CA TYR A 182 5.58 8.96 13.73
C TYR A 182 5.79 10.06 12.71
N THR A 183 5.62 11.30 13.17
CA THR A 183 6.16 12.47 12.50
C THR A 183 7.69 12.42 12.62
N MET A 184 8.37 12.37 11.48
CA MET A 184 9.84 12.39 11.41
C MET A 184 10.30 13.39 10.36
N TYR A 185 11.61 13.60 10.28
CA TYR A 185 12.25 14.60 9.46
C TYR A 185 13.43 14.02 8.71
N HIS A 186 13.60 14.47 7.47
CA HIS A 186 14.74 14.12 6.63
C HIS A 186 15.32 15.38 5.98
N GLY A 187 16.58 15.68 6.29
CA GLY A 187 17.33 16.77 5.68
C GLY A 187 17.94 16.35 4.34
N THR A 188 17.72 17.14 3.31
CA THR A 188 18.20 16.86 1.95
C THR A 188 18.42 18.17 1.17
N THR A 189 18.81 18.10 -0.09
CA THR A 189 18.94 19.29 -0.98
C THR A 189 17.61 19.59 -1.67
N VAL A 190 17.42 20.81 -2.18
CA VAL A 190 16.24 21.17 -3.00
C VAL A 190 16.05 20.19 -4.18
N ALA A 191 17.12 19.87 -4.91
CA ALA A 191 17.05 18.96 -6.05
C ALA A 191 16.59 17.56 -5.64
N ASN A 192 17.13 17.02 -4.54
CA ASN A 192 16.73 15.71 -4.02
C ASN A 192 15.31 15.74 -3.44
N ALA A 193 14.90 16.83 -2.79
CA ALA A 193 13.54 17.00 -2.29
C ALA A 193 12.52 16.86 -3.44
N ARG A 194 12.75 17.54 -4.57
CA ARG A 194 11.90 17.42 -5.77
C ARG A 194 11.85 15.97 -6.28
N LEU A 195 13.00 15.29 -6.33
CA LEU A 195 13.06 13.89 -6.76
C LEU A 195 12.34 12.93 -5.80
N ILE A 196 12.48 13.15 -4.49
CA ILE A 196 11.82 12.34 -3.45
C ILE A 196 10.31 12.55 -3.48
N ILE A 197 9.85 13.79 -3.64
CA ILE A 197 8.41 14.07 -3.75
C ILE A 197 7.83 13.42 -5.01
N ALA A 198 8.54 13.50 -6.15
CA ALA A 198 8.06 12.96 -7.41
C ALA A 198 8.13 11.43 -7.51
N ASN A 199 9.15 10.79 -6.91
CA ASN A 199 9.46 9.37 -7.15
C ASN A 199 9.48 8.51 -5.88
N GLY A 200 9.26 9.11 -4.71
CA GLY A 200 9.49 8.48 -3.42
C GLY A 200 10.97 8.39 -3.02
N PHE A 201 11.19 7.95 -1.79
CA PHE A 201 12.54 7.69 -1.29
C PHE A 201 13.18 6.47 -1.96
N LYS A 202 14.51 6.46 -2.01
CA LYS A 202 15.32 5.30 -2.37
C LYS A 202 16.20 4.93 -1.19
N GLN A 203 16.44 3.63 -0.99
CA GLN A 203 17.36 3.17 0.04
C GLN A 203 18.77 3.69 -0.24
N SER A 204 19.47 4.11 0.81
CA SER A 204 20.92 4.27 0.75
C SER A 204 21.59 2.90 0.55
N THR A 205 22.78 2.89 -0.05
CA THR A 205 23.64 1.69 -0.19
C THR A 205 24.66 1.56 0.94
N LYS A 206 24.64 2.49 1.89
CA LYS A 206 25.56 2.58 3.04
C LYS A 206 24.94 3.38 4.17
N GLY A 207 25.50 3.21 5.37
CA GLY A 207 25.13 3.94 6.58
C GLY A 207 25.46 3.11 7.81
N MET A 208 25.44 3.71 8.99
CA MET A 208 25.82 3.04 10.25
C MET A 208 24.84 1.93 10.69
N LEU A 209 23.69 1.82 10.03
CA LEU A 209 22.64 0.81 10.22
C LEU A 209 22.40 0.02 8.93
N GLY A 210 23.32 0.09 7.96
CA GLY A 210 23.18 -0.55 6.65
C GLY A 210 22.28 0.23 5.69
N ASN A 211 21.62 -0.51 4.79
CA ASN A 211 20.79 0.07 3.73
C ASN A 211 19.41 0.47 4.26
N GLY A 212 18.97 1.67 3.92
CA GLY A 212 17.64 2.15 4.25
C GLY A 212 17.49 3.66 4.05
N VAL A 213 16.39 4.20 4.54
CA VAL A 213 16.14 5.64 4.56
C VAL A 213 16.32 6.14 5.98
N TYR A 214 17.29 7.04 6.15
CA TYR A 214 17.62 7.63 7.44
C TYR A 214 16.71 8.81 7.74
N VAL A 215 16.05 8.76 8.88
CA VAL A 215 15.09 9.76 9.35
C VAL A 215 15.31 10.02 10.83
N SER A 216 14.79 11.14 11.32
CA SER A 216 14.90 11.50 12.73
C SER A 216 13.62 12.17 13.22
N ARG A 217 13.22 11.87 14.45
CA ARG A 217 12.18 12.61 15.18
C ARG A 217 12.72 13.96 15.68
N ASP A 218 14.03 14.15 15.75
CA ASP A 218 14.66 15.44 16.02
C ASP A 218 14.76 16.27 14.72
N ARG A 219 13.86 17.26 14.60
CA ARG A 219 13.88 18.20 13.48
C ARG A 219 15.22 18.96 13.37
N LYS A 220 15.79 19.42 14.49
CA LYS A 220 17.06 20.17 14.49
C LYS A 220 18.22 19.28 14.05
N LYS A 221 18.16 17.97 14.35
CA LYS A 221 19.11 17.01 13.76
C LYS A 221 18.99 17.00 12.25
N ALA A 222 17.78 16.86 11.71
CA ALA A 222 17.55 16.80 10.27
C ALA A 222 17.99 18.09 9.54
N GLU A 223 17.80 19.27 10.13
CA GLU A 223 18.24 20.57 9.58
C GLU A 223 19.76 20.67 9.31
N ARG A 224 20.56 19.80 9.95
CA ARG A 224 22.01 19.75 9.71
C ARG A 224 22.40 19.00 8.45
N TYR A 225 21.49 18.22 7.87
CA TYR A 225 21.77 17.39 6.71
C TYR A 225 21.28 18.01 5.40
N PRO A 226 22.01 17.82 4.29
CA PRO A 226 23.32 17.16 4.20
C PRO A 226 24.44 17.96 4.88
N LEU A 227 25.44 17.25 5.41
CA LEU A 227 26.64 17.87 5.98
C LEU A 227 27.49 18.50 4.87
N ASN A 228 28.30 19.50 5.21
CA ASN A 228 29.28 20.14 4.32
C ASN A 228 28.69 20.83 3.08
N ILE A 229 27.42 21.20 3.12
CA ILE A 229 26.81 22.11 2.12
C ILE A 229 26.33 23.40 2.81
N ASN A 230 26.08 24.44 2.00
CA ASN A 230 25.51 25.69 2.48
C ASN A 230 24.15 25.43 3.13
N ALA A 231 23.92 26.02 4.30
CA ALA A 231 22.64 25.90 5.01
C ALA A 231 21.47 26.45 4.16
N ALA A 232 21.75 27.42 3.27
CA ALA A 232 20.79 27.96 2.33
C ALA A 232 20.39 26.99 1.20
N ASP A 233 21.02 25.82 1.07
CA ASP A 233 20.65 24.81 0.07
C ASP A 233 19.88 23.62 0.68
N ARG A 234 19.67 23.64 2.01
CA ARG A 234 19.04 22.56 2.75
C ARG A 234 17.52 22.68 2.77
N VAL A 235 16.88 21.55 2.60
CA VAL A 235 15.44 21.34 2.76
C VAL A 235 15.23 20.26 3.82
N VAL A 236 14.23 20.45 4.68
CA VAL A 236 13.78 19.44 5.62
C VAL A 236 12.38 19.00 5.24
N LEU A 237 12.26 17.73 4.87
CA LEU A 237 10.98 17.08 4.61
C LEU A 237 10.36 16.65 5.94
N LYS A 238 9.08 16.97 6.15
CA LYS A 238 8.26 16.40 7.23
C LYS A 238 7.62 15.12 6.71
N LEU A 239 7.72 14.05 7.48
CA LEU A 239 7.38 12.70 7.07
C LEU A 239 6.35 12.08 8.02
N HIS A 240 5.46 11.26 7.48
CA HIS A 240 4.82 10.19 8.24
C HIS A 240 5.59 8.90 7.97
N VAL A 241 6.14 8.33 9.04
CA VAL A 241 6.95 7.11 8.97
C VAL A 241 6.26 5.99 9.72
N ARG A 242 5.96 4.90 9.01
CA ARG A 242 5.42 3.66 9.59
C ARG A 242 6.57 2.75 9.99
N VAL A 243 6.94 2.75 11.27
CA VAL A 243 8.19 2.10 11.70
C VAL A 243 8.12 0.57 11.69
N GLY A 244 6.92 -0.02 11.69
CA GLY A 244 6.77 -1.48 11.66
C GLY A 244 7.44 -2.14 12.87
N HIS A 245 8.08 -3.29 12.68
CA HIS A 245 8.85 -3.94 13.74
C HIS A 245 10.19 -3.20 13.94
N VAL A 246 10.44 -2.67 15.14
CA VAL A 246 11.60 -1.84 15.44
C VAL A 246 12.69 -2.63 16.14
N LYS A 247 13.90 -2.56 15.60
CA LYS A 247 15.10 -3.09 16.26
C LYS A 247 15.87 -1.97 16.93
N ARG A 248 15.95 -2.01 18.25
CA ARG A 248 16.90 -1.19 19.00
C ARG A 248 18.35 -1.63 18.73
N ILE A 249 19.20 -0.66 18.38
CA ILE A 249 20.64 -0.78 18.14
C ILE A 249 21.33 0.26 19.02
N ASP A 250 21.84 -0.15 20.18
CA ASP A 250 22.26 0.77 21.26
C ASP A 250 23.71 0.61 21.71
N LYS A 251 24.53 -0.08 20.92
CA LYS A 251 25.97 -0.23 21.15
C LYS A 251 26.73 -0.38 19.84
N ASP A 252 27.99 0.02 19.86
CA ASP A 252 28.90 -0.25 18.74
C ASP A 252 29.03 -1.77 18.55
N ASN A 253 29.19 -2.19 17.29
CA ASN A 253 29.29 -3.60 16.91
C ASN A 253 28.08 -4.43 17.37
N HIS A 254 26.89 -3.83 17.38
CA HIS A 254 25.67 -4.57 17.70
C HIS A 254 25.50 -5.72 16.69
N PRO A 255 25.20 -6.97 17.12
CA PRO A 255 25.16 -8.14 16.23
C PRO A 255 24.23 -8.00 15.03
N MET A 256 23.20 -7.18 15.17
CA MET A 256 22.20 -6.91 14.13
C MET A 256 22.33 -5.54 13.46
N GLN A 257 23.42 -4.80 13.68
CA GLN A 257 23.58 -3.42 13.20
C GLN A 257 23.37 -3.28 11.68
N TYR A 258 23.73 -4.31 10.90
CA TYR A 258 23.61 -4.32 9.44
C TYR A 258 22.66 -5.41 8.90
N THR A 259 22.06 -6.22 9.77
CA THR A 259 21.29 -7.42 9.37
C THR A 259 19.86 -7.44 9.91
N TRP A 260 19.45 -6.41 10.67
CA TRP A 260 18.12 -6.30 11.26
C TRP A 260 16.98 -6.49 10.25
N SER A 261 17.11 -5.98 9.02
CA SER A 261 16.08 -6.10 8.00
C SER A 261 15.86 -7.54 7.52
N THR A 262 16.95 -8.27 7.30
CA THR A 262 16.90 -9.71 6.96
C THR A 262 16.37 -10.58 8.10
N GLN A 263 16.35 -10.05 9.32
CA GLN A 263 15.84 -10.71 10.53
C GLN A 263 14.38 -10.32 10.83
N GLY A 264 13.68 -9.72 9.86
CA GLY A 264 12.25 -9.42 9.94
C GLY A 264 11.90 -8.09 10.63
N TYR A 265 12.89 -7.20 10.86
CA TYR A 265 12.64 -5.86 11.35
C TYR A 265 12.45 -4.86 10.19
N ASP A 266 11.56 -3.90 10.38
CA ASP A 266 11.23 -2.89 9.37
C ASP A 266 12.02 -1.59 9.56
N THR A 267 12.41 -1.29 10.80
CA THR A 267 13.21 -0.11 11.17
C THR A 267 14.26 -0.49 12.19
N ALA A 268 15.50 -0.01 12.02
CA ALA A 268 16.48 0.01 13.10
C ALA A 268 16.48 1.38 13.77
N TRP A 269 16.55 1.40 15.10
CA TRP A 269 16.53 2.62 15.90
C TRP A 269 17.71 2.67 16.87
N VAL A 270 18.42 3.80 16.86
CA VAL A 270 19.47 4.13 17.82
C VAL A 270 18.89 5.06 18.89
N PRO A 271 18.90 4.67 20.18
CA PRO A 271 18.44 5.55 21.26
C PRO A 271 19.37 6.77 21.43
N PRO A 272 18.81 7.91 21.86
CA PRO A 272 19.64 9.06 22.19
C PRO A 272 20.53 8.73 23.40
N ASN A 273 21.75 9.26 23.39
CA ASN A 273 22.75 9.16 24.44
C ASN A 273 23.06 7.71 24.89
N CYS A 274 22.93 6.72 24.00
CA CYS A 274 23.25 5.31 24.28
C CYS A 274 24.76 5.01 24.39
N GLY A 275 25.63 6.00 24.14
CA GLY A 275 27.08 5.85 24.25
C GLY A 275 27.77 5.22 23.03
N MET A 276 27.04 5.01 21.93
CA MET A 276 27.62 4.55 20.66
C MET A 276 28.62 5.57 20.11
N LYS A 277 29.87 5.15 19.89
CA LYS A 277 30.91 5.97 19.26
C LYS A 277 30.61 6.25 17.80
N ALA A 278 29.90 5.33 17.13
CA ALA A 278 29.40 5.54 15.77
C ALA A 278 28.38 6.69 15.66
N VAL A 279 27.82 7.18 16.78
CA VAL A 279 26.91 8.34 16.83
C VAL A 279 27.48 9.41 17.76
N PRO A 280 28.54 10.15 17.36
CA PRO A 280 29.18 11.13 18.24
C PRO A 280 28.25 12.23 18.74
N SER A 281 27.17 12.52 17.99
CA SER A 281 26.18 13.52 18.38
C SER A 281 25.31 13.11 19.57
N GLY A 282 25.24 11.81 19.90
CA GLY A 282 24.32 11.28 20.90
C GLY A 282 22.83 11.41 20.54
N LEU A 283 22.47 11.88 19.34
CA LEU A 283 21.07 12.03 18.94
C LEU A 283 20.54 10.74 18.31
N GLU A 284 19.25 10.48 18.54
CA GLU A 284 18.56 9.30 18.02
C GLU A 284 18.62 9.22 16.49
N GLU A 285 18.57 8.00 15.95
CA GLU A 285 18.49 7.77 14.51
C GLU A 285 17.59 6.59 14.18
N ASP A 286 16.70 6.78 13.22
CA ASP A 286 15.86 5.73 12.66
C ASP A 286 16.33 5.44 11.22
N CYS A 287 16.50 4.16 10.88
CA CYS A 287 16.77 3.69 9.52
C CYS A 287 15.67 2.73 9.09
N VAL A 288 14.84 3.17 8.15
CA VAL A 288 13.66 2.44 7.65
C VAL A 288 14.06 1.64 6.41
N PHE A 289 13.76 0.35 6.39
CA PHE A 289 14.22 -0.51 5.29
C PHE A 289 13.46 -0.22 4.00
N ASP A 290 12.13 -0.34 4.02
CA ASP A 290 11.27 -0.18 2.84
C ASP A 290 10.83 1.28 2.69
N PRO A 291 11.27 2.00 1.64
CA PRO A 291 10.89 3.40 1.41
C PRO A 291 9.38 3.63 1.30
N SER A 292 8.59 2.62 0.92
CA SER A 292 7.12 2.74 0.81
C SER A 292 6.44 3.00 2.17
N ARG A 293 7.16 2.80 3.28
CA ARG A 293 6.74 3.09 4.65
C ARG A 293 6.81 4.57 5.01
N ILE A 294 7.36 5.41 4.12
CA ILE A 294 7.60 6.82 4.35
C ILE A 294 6.75 7.63 3.39
N THR A 295 6.00 8.58 3.93
CA THR A 295 5.21 9.54 3.15
C THR A 295 5.69 10.94 3.47
N VAL A 296 6.02 11.73 2.45
CA VAL A 296 6.26 13.18 2.63
C VAL A 296 4.90 13.84 2.84
N VAL A 297 4.76 14.59 3.92
CA VAL A 297 3.47 15.22 4.30
C VAL A 297 3.53 16.73 4.38
N ASP A 298 4.74 17.31 4.50
CA ASP A 298 4.95 18.76 4.46
C ASP A 298 6.44 19.08 4.22
N ILE A 299 6.73 20.35 4.01
CA ILE A 299 8.07 20.93 3.97
C ILE A 299 8.30 21.72 5.26
N ALA A 300 9.08 21.16 6.17
CA ALA A 300 9.35 21.78 7.47
C ALA A 300 10.29 22.99 7.36
N GLN A 301 11.21 22.97 6.39
CA GLN A 301 12.15 24.05 6.09
C GLN A 301 12.61 23.95 4.64
N ALA A 302 12.74 25.09 3.97
CA ALA A 302 13.36 25.23 2.65
C ALA A 302 13.80 26.69 2.45
N PRO A 303 14.64 26.98 1.44
CA PRO A 303 14.92 28.35 1.02
C PRO A 303 13.64 29.08 0.62
N ASN A 304 13.55 30.38 0.88
CA ASN A 304 12.32 31.16 0.64
C ASN A 304 11.81 31.03 -0.81
N THR A 305 12.71 30.92 -1.78
CA THR A 305 12.40 30.75 -3.20
C THR A 305 11.81 29.38 -3.54
N ASP A 306 12.03 28.37 -2.70
CA ASP A 306 11.66 26.97 -2.97
C ASP A 306 10.58 26.43 -2.04
N LEU A 307 10.29 27.10 -0.91
CA LEU A 307 9.33 26.62 0.08
C LEU A 307 7.93 26.42 -0.51
N GLU A 308 7.35 27.46 -1.12
CA GLU A 308 6.01 27.38 -1.71
C GLU A 308 5.95 26.42 -2.92
N PRO A 309 6.91 26.45 -3.87
CA PRO A 309 6.96 25.45 -4.93
C PRO A 309 7.02 24.00 -4.42
N LEU A 310 7.81 23.73 -3.37
CA LEU A 310 7.92 22.39 -2.80
C LEU A 310 6.63 21.99 -2.06
N LYS A 311 5.99 22.90 -1.32
CA LYS A 311 4.70 22.64 -0.67
C LYS A 311 3.60 22.33 -1.68
N GLN A 312 3.56 23.06 -2.80
CA GLN A 312 2.64 22.76 -3.89
C GLN A 312 2.89 21.38 -4.50
N LEU A 313 4.15 20.93 -4.60
CA LEU A 313 4.45 19.59 -5.08
C LEU A 313 4.00 18.50 -4.10
N VAL A 314 4.00 18.76 -2.78
CA VAL A 314 3.50 17.80 -1.78
C VAL A 314 1.97 17.73 -1.74
N ALA A 315 1.29 18.84 -2.04
CA ALA A 315 -0.17 18.91 -2.01
C ALA A 315 -0.88 18.30 -3.23
N ASN A 316 -0.15 18.00 -4.32
CA ASN A 316 -0.67 17.46 -5.58
C ASN A 316 -0.42 15.95 -5.70
#